data_AF-A0ABD3LZB8-F1
#
_entry.id   AF-A0ABD3LZB8-F1
#
_cell.length_a   1.000
_cell.length_b   1.000
_cell.length_c   1.000
_cell.angle_alpha   90.00
_cell.angle_beta   90.00
_cell.angle_gamma   90.00
#
_symmetry.space_group_name_H-M   'P 1'
#
loop_
_entity.id
_entity.type
_entity.pdbx_description
1 polymer ?
#
loop_
_entity_poly.entity_id
_entity_poly.type
_entity_poly.pdbx_seq_one_letter_code
_entity_poly.pdbx_strand_id
1 'polypeptide(L)'
;MAITTAPTSLRMIHPGTKYAKYRYFSCRAIYNLAKELQLGDKSTRAPYVRYLLSQPRGTMPGEWTKVGQEFLANVLGHGDLPPYEDTWRTYYATEWIDACAGSDSIGDDGTYNNDDEDAKFERAAFWLASARDEDTLMIPVYDMANHSNDPDKLNTLSYKPERAGGVFRFIASKTIPPGGQIYNSYNRCNQCSNVPESDCETYSFYRTPDLFVHFGFVEDYPQNWEFDPAHGDSSDDDDDTEFDFCLHRDSKSGGLDAYWEEDDALDARDLKWLRKQLNRLQRLSNEKDMLEEQLVQKLDGIHDAKSDRMTRWEWESIWRYHEALVHAINAAISFVSDEDRNEGEL
;
A
#
# COMPACT_ATOMS: atom_id res chain seq x y z
N MET A 1 35.56 6.73 6.46
CA MET A 1 34.71 6.41 5.30
C MET A 1 34.73 4.90 5.14
N ALA A 2 33.82 4.20 5.81
CA ALA A 2 33.75 2.75 5.74
C ALA A 2 32.79 2.39 4.61
N ILE A 3 33.33 2.01 3.46
CA ILE A 3 32.57 1.37 2.39
C ILE A 3 32.39 -0.08 2.85
N THR A 4 31.26 -0.37 3.48
CA THR A 4 30.87 -1.75 3.74
C THR A 4 30.48 -2.40 2.43
N THR A 5 31.44 -3.06 1.79
CA THR A 5 31.17 -4.04 0.73
C THR A 5 30.51 -5.26 1.37
N ALA A 6 29.18 -5.35 1.28
CA ALA A 6 28.47 -6.59 1.59
C ALA A 6 28.89 -7.68 0.59
N PRO A 7 29.12 -8.94 1.03
CA PRO A 7 29.45 -10.03 0.12
C PRO A 7 28.29 -10.30 -0.84
N THR A 8 28.63 -10.40 -2.12
CA THR A 8 27.75 -10.65 -3.25
C THR A 8 27.20 -12.07 -3.25
N SER A 9 25.99 -12.25 -2.71
CA SER A 9 25.07 -13.32 -3.14
C SER A 9 23.60 -12.94 -2.90
N LEU A 10 23.17 -11.81 -3.45
CA LEU A 10 21.74 -11.55 -3.68
C LEU A 10 21.38 -12.10 -5.07
N ARG A 11 20.55 -13.13 -5.15
CA ARG A 11 19.84 -13.47 -6.40
C ARG A 11 18.47 -14.07 -6.12
N MET A 12 17.43 -13.39 -6.58
CA MET A 12 16.30 -14.03 -7.22
C MET A 12 15.93 -13.34 -8.54
N ILE A 13 16.80 -13.54 -9.54
CA ILE A 13 16.47 -13.65 -10.97
C ILE A 13 17.41 -14.72 -11.54
N HIS A 14 16.91 -15.60 -12.41
CA HIS A 14 17.72 -16.65 -13.05
C HIS A 14 18.92 -16.03 -13.79
N PRO A 15 20.12 -16.65 -13.78
CA PRO A 15 21.34 -16.14 -14.43
C PRO A 15 21.30 -15.84 -15.95
N GLY A 16 20.12 -15.88 -16.61
CA GLY A 16 19.95 -15.59 -18.03
C GLY A 16 18.78 -14.65 -18.36
N THR A 17 18.05 -14.14 -17.37
CA THR A 17 16.92 -13.22 -17.61
C THR A 17 17.43 -11.79 -17.47
N LYS A 18 17.28 -10.97 -18.53
CA LYS A 18 17.56 -9.53 -18.45
C LYS A 18 16.52 -8.88 -17.54
N TYR A 19 16.95 -7.89 -16.77
CA TYR A 19 16.03 -7.08 -15.99
C TYR A 19 15.28 -6.17 -16.94
N ALA A 20 13.95 -6.26 -16.98
CA ALA A 20 13.15 -5.27 -17.68
C ALA A 20 13.04 -4.04 -16.78
N LYS A 21 13.14 -2.84 -17.34
CA LYS A 21 13.03 -1.60 -16.54
C LYS A 21 11.69 -1.52 -15.80
N TYR A 22 10.63 -2.09 -16.39
CA TYR A 22 9.27 -2.09 -15.87
C TYR A 22 8.72 -3.51 -15.82
N ARG A 23 8.85 -4.16 -14.66
CA ARG A 23 8.17 -5.42 -14.36
C ARG A 23 7.71 -5.36 -12.92
N TYR A 24 6.42 -5.20 -12.73
CA TYR A 24 5.80 -5.02 -11.42
C TYR A 24 5.37 -6.34 -10.77
N PHE A 25 5.25 -7.43 -11.54
CA PHE A 25 4.79 -8.71 -11.02
C PHE A 25 5.51 -9.92 -11.66
N SER A 26 5.75 -10.96 -10.87
CA SER A 26 6.38 -12.19 -11.35
C SER A 26 5.94 -13.43 -10.59
N CYS A 27 5.04 -14.22 -11.21
CA CYS A 27 4.67 -15.55 -10.72
C CYS A 27 5.91 -16.40 -10.35
N ARG A 28 6.91 -16.40 -11.23
CA ARG A 28 8.14 -17.17 -11.04
C ARG A 28 8.95 -16.69 -9.82
N ALA A 29 9.02 -15.38 -9.57
CA ALA A 29 9.73 -14.86 -8.40
C ALA A 29 9.03 -15.30 -7.11
N ILE A 30 7.70 -15.21 -7.07
CA ILE A 30 6.87 -15.62 -5.94
C ILE A 30 7.00 -17.13 -5.68
N TYR A 31 6.91 -17.99 -6.70
CA TYR A 31 7.15 -19.44 -6.55
C TYR A 31 8.55 -19.75 -6.03
N ASN A 32 9.58 -19.04 -6.48
CA ASN A 32 10.93 -19.25 -5.97
C ASN A 32 11.03 -18.82 -4.50
N LEU A 33 10.40 -17.70 -4.14
CA LEU A 33 10.34 -17.24 -2.75
C LEU A 33 9.65 -18.29 -1.87
N ALA A 34 8.50 -18.81 -2.28
CA ALA A 34 7.76 -19.85 -1.56
C ALA A 34 8.65 -21.07 -1.24
N LYS A 35 9.41 -21.55 -2.22
CA LYS A 35 10.37 -22.66 -2.03
C LYS A 35 11.47 -22.32 -1.03
N GLU A 36 12.01 -21.10 -1.09
CA GLU A 36 13.05 -20.68 -0.14
C GLU A 36 12.49 -20.54 1.28
N LEU A 37 11.25 -20.06 1.43
CA LEU A 37 10.54 -20.01 2.72
C LEU A 37 10.31 -21.42 3.28
N GLN A 38 9.88 -22.37 2.45
CA GLN A 38 9.67 -23.77 2.82
C GLN A 38 10.97 -24.46 3.27
N LEU A 39 12.10 -24.10 2.67
CA LEU A 39 13.41 -24.61 3.08
C LEU A 39 13.85 -24.08 4.46
N GLY A 40 13.39 -22.90 4.87
CA GLY A 40 13.76 -22.27 6.14
C GLY A 40 15.28 -22.19 6.31
N ASP A 41 15.79 -22.77 7.40
CA ASP A 41 17.23 -22.80 7.72
C ASP A 41 18.10 -23.59 6.73
N LYS A 42 17.49 -24.43 5.88
CA LYS A 42 18.21 -25.16 4.83
C LYS A 42 18.43 -24.31 3.57
N SER A 43 17.78 -23.16 3.46
CA SER A 43 18.00 -22.23 2.35
C SER A 43 19.44 -21.71 2.35
N THR A 44 20.02 -21.55 1.15
CA THR A 44 21.31 -20.85 0.99
C THR A 44 21.21 -19.35 1.35
N ARG A 45 19.99 -18.86 1.56
CA ARG A 45 19.62 -17.49 1.97
C ARG A 45 18.99 -17.48 3.37
N ALA A 46 19.26 -18.50 4.18
CA ALA A 46 18.64 -18.69 5.50
C ALA A 46 18.54 -17.43 6.39
N PRO A 47 19.56 -16.54 6.49
CA PRO A 47 19.42 -15.32 7.29
C PRO A 47 18.29 -14.40 6.80
N TYR A 48 18.15 -14.24 5.49
CA TYR A 48 17.09 -13.42 4.91
C TYR A 48 15.73 -14.13 4.97
N VAL A 49 15.70 -15.44 4.72
CA VAL A 49 14.48 -16.24 4.87
C VAL A 49 13.95 -16.17 6.30
N ARG A 50 14.82 -16.27 7.32
CA ARG A 50 14.42 -16.08 8.73
C ARG A 50 13.83 -14.70 8.99
N TYR A 51 14.44 -13.66 8.42
CA TYR A 51 13.89 -12.31 8.51
C TYR A 51 12.49 -12.24 7.91
N LEU A 52 12.30 -12.75 6.69
CA LEU A 52 11.00 -12.77 6.01
C LEU A 52 9.94 -13.59 6.77
N LEU A 53 10.31 -14.75 7.32
CA LEU A 53 9.42 -15.58 8.14
C LEU A 53 9.06 -14.93 9.48
N SER A 54 9.87 -13.98 9.97
CA SER A 54 9.57 -13.21 11.19
C SER A 54 8.68 -11.99 10.96
N GLN A 55 8.38 -11.65 9.71
CA GLN A 55 7.50 -10.52 9.41
C GLN A 55 6.05 -10.82 9.80
N PRO A 56 5.30 -9.80 10.24
CA PRO A 56 3.89 -9.97 10.55
C PRO A 56 3.10 -10.42 9.30
N ARG A 57 1.98 -11.10 9.55
CA ARG A 57 1.02 -11.57 8.56
C ARG A 57 -0.33 -10.95 8.84
N GLY A 58 -1.22 -10.90 7.86
CA GLY A 58 -2.53 -10.31 8.06
C GLY A 58 -2.48 -8.79 8.17
N THR A 59 -1.46 -8.16 7.60
CA THR A 59 -1.29 -6.70 7.68
C THR A 59 -2.02 -5.98 6.56
N MET A 60 -2.18 -6.63 5.42
CA MET A 60 -2.83 -6.06 4.24
C MET A 60 -4.33 -6.39 4.20
N PRO A 61 -5.20 -5.50 3.70
CA PRO A 61 -6.65 -5.72 3.61
C PRO A 61 -7.06 -7.05 2.97
N GLY A 62 -6.36 -7.47 1.91
CA GLY A 62 -6.62 -8.75 1.26
C GLY A 62 -6.27 -9.99 2.09
N GLU A 63 -5.53 -9.85 3.19
CA GLU A 63 -5.24 -10.94 4.14
C GLU A 63 -6.21 -11.02 5.33
N TRP A 64 -7.02 -9.98 5.53
CA TRP A 64 -7.84 -9.82 6.74
C TRP A 64 -8.95 -10.86 6.88
N THR A 65 -9.48 -10.94 8.09
CA THR A 65 -10.71 -11.69 8.38
C THR A 65 -11.86 -11.18 7.50
N LYS A 66 -12.80 -12.06 7.15
CA LYS A 66 -14.00 -11.66 6.40
C LYS A 66 -14.74 -10.48 7.03
N VAL A 67 -14.82 -10.45 8.36
CA VAL A 67 -15.45 -9.34 9.10
C VAL A 67 -14.66 -8.04 8.96
N GLY A 68 -13.32 -8.10 8.97
CA GLY A 68 -12.45 -6.97 8.65
C GLY A 68 -12.66 -6.46 7.23
N GLN A 69 -12.72 -7.35 6.25
CA GLN A 69 -12.96 -7.01 4.84
C GLN A 69 -14.35 -6.39 4.63
N GLU A 70 -15.41 -6.98 5.20
CA GLU A 70 -16.77 -6.42 5.11
C GLU A 70 -16.88 -5.06 5.78
N PHE A 71 -16.22 -4.86 6.92
CA PHE A 71 -16.23 -3.56 7.57
C PHE A 71 -15.45 -2.51 6.77
N LEU A 72 -14.30 -2.88 6.18
CA LEU A 72 -13.58 -2.00 5.27
C LEU A 72 -14.46 -1.62 4.07
N ALA A 73 -15.11 -2.57 3.42
CA ALA A 73 -16.03 -2.28 2.32
C ALA A 73 -17.15 -1.31 2.70
N ASN A 74 -17.74 -1.45 3.91
CA ASN A 74 -18.71 -0.47 4.42
C ASN A 74 -18.08 0.92 4.63
N VAL A 75 -16.87 1.01 5.18
CA VAL A 75 -16.12 2.29 5.29
C VAL A 75 -15.94 2.92 3.90
N LEU A 76 -15.62 2.11 2.89
CA LEU A 76 -15.42 2.54 1.51
C LEU A 76 -16.73 2.75 0.73
N GLY A 77 -17.89 2.50 1.34
CA GLY A 77 -19.18 2.68 0.68
C GLY A 77 -19.44 1.67 -0.42
N HIS A 78 -18.87 0.46 -0.31
CA HIS A 78 -19.02 -0.64 -1.26
C HIS A 78 -18.54 -0.31 -2.68
N GLY A 79 -17.36 0.30 -2.79
CA GLY A 79 -16.76 0.71 -4.08
C GLY A 79 -16.93 2.20 -4.40
N ASP A 80 -17.66 2.95 -3.58
CA ASP A 80 -17.78 4.41 -3.71
C ASP A 80 -16.46 5.16 -3.40
N LEU A 81 -15.49 4.57 -2.70
CA LEU A 81 -14.25 5.25 -2.27
C LEU A 81 -13.04 4.32 -2.42
N PRO A 82 -11.85 4.88 -2.69
CA PRO A 82 -10.62 4.11 -2.82
C PRO A 82 -10.12 3.56 -1.45
N PRO A 83 -9.40 2.42 -1.40
CA PRO A 83 -9.08 1.58 -2.54
C PRO A 83 -10.30 0.77 -3.01
N TYR A 84 -10.48 0.66 -4.31
CA TYR A 84 -11.64 -0.02 -4.88
C TYR A 84 -11.59 -1.53 -4.63
N GLU A 85 -12.75 -2.17 -4.42
CA GLU A 85 -12.81 -3.53 -3.86
C GLU A 85 -12.03 -4.58 -4.66
N ASP A 86 -12.00 -4.44 -5.99
CA ASP A 86 -11.25 -5.31 -6.91
C ASP A 86 -9.73 -5.25 -6.70
N THR A 87 -9.21 -4.09 -6.29
CA THR A 87 -7.76 -3.88 -6.06
C THR A 87 -7.22 -4.61 -4.83
N TRP A 88 -8.07 -4.99 -3.86
CA TRP A 88 -7.60 -5.57 -2.59
C TRP A 88 -8.34 -6.83 -2.16
N ARG A 89 -9.65 -6.92 -2.38
CA ARG A 89 -10.47 -8.05 -1.89
C ARG A 89 -10.22 -9.30 -2.72
N THR A 90 -10.17 -9.15 -4.04
CA THR A 90 -9.95 -10.26 -4.99
C THR A 90 -8.51 -10.39 -5.46
N TYR A 91 -7.62 -9.46 -5.06
CA TYR A 91 -6.25 -9.36 -5.55
C TYR A 91 -5.46 -10.69 -5.53
N TYR A 92 -5.47 -11.40 -4.40
CA TYR A 92 -4.79 -12.70 -4.30
C TYR A 92 -5.40 -13.74 -5.26
N ALA A 93 -6.73 -13.82 -5.33
CA ALA A 93 -7.39 -14.78 -6.20
C ALA A 93 -7.08 -14.49 -7.68
N THR A 94 -7.24 -13.24 -8.10
CA THR A 94 -7.02 -12.83 -9.50
C THR A 94 -5.55 -12.92 -9.92
N GLU A 95 -4.63 -12.35 -9.14
CA GLU A 95 -3.22 -12.27 -9.55
C GLU A 95 -2.45 -13.57 -9.29
N TRP A 96 -2.76 -14.28 -8.20
CA TRP A 96 -2.03 -15.50 -7.86
C TRP A 96 -2.72 -16.75 -8.36
N ILE A 97 -3.97 -16.98 -7.94
CA ILE A 97 -4.66 -18.23 -8.26
C ILE A 97 -4.95 -18.29 -9.76
N ASP A 98 -5.63 -17.28 -10.31
CA ASP A 98 -6.08 -17.30 -11.70
C ASP A 98 -4.92 -17.03 -12.68
N ALA A 99 -4.16 -15.94 -12.48
CA ALA A 99 -3.12 -15.54 -13.42
C ALA A 99 -1.81 -16.36 -13.31
N CYS A 100 -1.45 -16.83 -12.11
CA CYS A 100 -0.22 -17.62 -11.89
C CYS A 100 -0.45 -19.12 -11.71
N ALA A 101 -1.70 -19.60 -11.79
CA ALA A 101 -2.08 -20.98 -11.47
C ALA A 101 -1.56 -21.40 -10.08
N GLY A 102 -1.59 -20.45 -9.13
CA GLY A 102 -1.16 -20.65 -7.75
C GLY A 102 -1.99 -21.69 -7.02
N SER A 103 -1.40 -22.28 -5.98
CA SER A 103 -2.11 -23.22 -5.12
C SER A 103 -3.23 -22.50 -4.37
N ASP A 104 -4.43 -23.05 -4.47
CA ASP A 104 -5.59 -22.53 -3.76
C ASP A 104 -5.49 -22.93 -2.29
N SER A 105 -5.60 -21.92 -1.42
CA SER A 105 -5.70 -22.12 0.02
C SER A 105 -7.06 -21.69 0.53
N ILE A 106 -8.04 -21.35 -0.29
CA ILE A 106 -9.34 -20.85 0.16
C ILE A 106 -10.30 -22.04 0.27
N GLY A 107 -10.77 -22.33 1.48
CA GLY A 107 -11.81 -23.31 1.74
C GLY A 107 -13.19 -22.81 1.27
N ASP A 108 -14.17 -23.72 1.18
CA ASP A 108 -15.54 -23.42 0.76
C ASP A 108 -16.23 -22.33 1.59
N ASP A 109 -15.78 -22.12 2.84
CA ASP A 109 -16.24 -21.07 3.73
C ASP A 109 -15.53 -19.72 3.52
N GLY A 110 -14.73 -19.60 2.46
CA GLY A 110 -13.89 -18.46 2.10
C GLY A 110 -12.79 -18.14 3.12
N THR A 111 -12.48 -19.05 4.03
CA THR A 111 -11.35 -18.93 4.94
C THR A 111 -10.15 -19.70 4.41
N TYR A 112 -8.95 -19.31 4.83
CA TYR A 112 -7.74 -19.95 4.32
C TYR A 112 -7.47 -21.30 5.01
N ASN A 113 -7.51 -22.37 4.23
CA ASN A 113 -6.98 -23.69 4.53
C ASN A 113 -5.46 -23.65 4.73
N ASN A 114 -5.04 -23.66 5.98
CA ASN A 114 -3.63 -23.69 6.37
C ASN A 114 -3.05 -25.12 6.46
N ASP A 115 -3.83 -26.15 6.13
CA ASP A 115 -3.40 -27.55 6.19
C ASP A 115 -2.59 -27.96 4.94
N ASP A 116 -2.72 -27.20 3.84
CA ASP A 116 -1.86 -27.34 2.67
C ASP A 116 -0.57 -26.51 2.88
N GLU A 117 0.53 -27.22 3.14
CA GLU A 117 1.84 -26.60 3.37
C GLU A 117 2.38 -25.86 2.14
N ASP A 118 2.11 -26.32 0.91
CA ASP A 118 2.57 -25.64 -0.29
C ASP A 118 1.77 -24.33 -0.48
N ALA A 119 0.44 -24.39 -0.34
CA ALA A 119 -0.43 -23.22 -0.46
C ALA A 119 -0.13 -22.15 0.62
N LYS A 120 0.21 -22.59 1.84
CA LYS A 120 0.64 -21.72 2.94
C LYS A 120 1.91 -20.92 2.61
N PHE A 121 2.95 -21.57 2.06
CA PHE A 121 4.19 -20.87 1.70
C PHE A 121 4.05 -20.01 0.46
N GLU A 122 3.22 -20.41 -0.51
CA GLU A 122 2.89 -19.61 -1.69
C GLU A 122 2.14 -18.33 -1.31
N ARG A 123 1.10 -18.44 -0.48
CA ARG A 123 0.39 -17.27 0.04
C ARG A 123 1.32 -16.34 0.81
N ALA A 124 2.15 -16.91 1.68
CA ALA A 124 3.15 -16.16 2.43
C ALA A 124 4.15 -15.45 1.50
N ALA A 125 4.55 -16.08 0.40
CA ALA A 125 5.45 -15.51 -0.57
C ALA A 125 4.79 -14.40 -1.40
N PHE A 126 3.53 -14.57 -1.81
CA PHE A 126 2.77 -13.56 -2.56
C PHE A 126 2.74 -12.24 -1.79
N TRP A 127 2.22 -12.28 -0.57
CA TRP A 127 2.07 -11.09 0.26
C TRP A 127 3.42 -10.46 0.67
N LEU A 128 4.46 -11.27 0.87
CA LEU A 128 5.81 -10.73 1.10
C LEU A 128 6.37 -10.05 -0.16
N ALA A 129 6.13 -10.60 -1.35
CA ALA A 129 6.59 -9.99 -2.59
C ALA A 129 5.88 -8.67 -2.83
N SER A 130 4.54 -8.64 -2.72
CA SER A 130 3.75 -7.42 -2.90
C SER A 130 4.18 -6.28 -1.97
N ALA A 131 4.56 -6.58 -0.73
CA ALA A 131 4.89 -5.56 0.27
C ALA A 131 6.39 -5.20 0.34
N ARG A 132 7.28 -5.90 -0.38
CA ARG A 132 8.75 -5.79 -0.14
C ARG A 132 9.60 -5.86 -1.38
N ASP A 133 9.07 -6.35 -2.49
CA ASP A 133 9.86 -6.39 -3.70
C ASP A 133 10.07 -4.99 -4.27
N GLU A 134 11.17 -4.84 -4.99
CA GLU A 134 11.46 -3.68 -5.80
C GLU A 134 11.36 -4.13 -7.25
N ASP A 135 10.20 -3.94 -7.88
CA ASP A 135 9.95 -4.36 -9.26
C ASP A 135 10.30 -5.84 -9.48
N THR A 136 9.79 -6.73 -8.61
CA THR A 136 10.07 -8.19 -8.57
C THR A 136 11.42 -8.60 -7.98
N LEU A 137 12.22 -7.67 -7.45
CA LEU A 137 13.47 -7.97 -6.76
C LEU A 137 13.27 -8.02 -5.23
N MET A 138 13.51 -9.18 -4.63
CA MET A 138 13.66 -9.29 -3.17
C MET A 138 15.09 -8.90 -2.78
N ILE A 139 15.26 -7.75 -2.11
CA ILE A 139 16.56 -7.15 -1.83
C ILE A 139 16.80 -7.05 -0.32
N PRO A 140 17.53 -8.02 0.28
CA PRO A 140 17.94 -7.94 1.68
C PRO A 140 18.55 -6.59 2.06
N VAL A 141 18.25 -6.13 3.28
CA VAL A 141 18.68 -4.84 3.87
C VAL A 141 17.95 -3.64 3.27
N TYR A 142 17.73 -3.59 1.96
CA TYR A 142 16.91 -2.56 1.33
C TYR A 142 15.46 -2.62 1.80
N ASP A 143 14.86 -3.80 1.73
CA ASP A 143 13.46 -4.04 2.12
C ASP A 143 13.21 -3.94 3.64
N MET A 144 14.25 -3.66 4.42
CA MET A 144 14.15 -3.37 5.85
C MET A 144 13.97 -1.88 6.14
N ALA A 145 14.24 -0.99 5.17
CA ALA A 145 14.10 0.45 5.33
C ALA A 145 12.62 0.84 5.25
N ASN A 146 12.12 1.49 6.30
CA ASN A 146 10.72 1.92 6.35
C ASN A 146 10.43 3.03 5.33
N HIS A 147 9.17 3.09 4.93
CA HIS A 147 8.62 4.15 4.10
C HIS A 147 8.61 5.51 4.81
N SER A 148 8.85 6.59 4.07
CA SER A 148 8.50 7.97 4.42
C SER A 148 8.47 8.86 3.19
N ASN A 149 7.37 9.59 2.99
CA ASN A 149 7.32 10.70 2.04
C ASN A 149 7.70 12.05 2.65
N ASP A 150 7.77 12.14 3.98
CA ASP A 150 8.23 13.35 4.67
C ASP A 150 9.63 13.77 4.15
N PRO A 151 9.76 14.93 3.50
CA PRO A 151 11.01 15.37 2.89
C PRO A 151 12.14 15.58 3.91
N ASP A 152 11.81 15.82 5.19
CA ASP A 152 12.76 15.95 6.29
C ASP A 152 13.25 14.59 6.80
N LYS A 153 12.47 13.51 6.64
CA LYS A 153 12.88 12.13 7.01
C LYS A 153 13.52 11.37 5.86
N LEU A 154 12.94 11.43 4.66
CA LEU A 154 13.36 10.66 3.49
C LEU A 154 14.83 10.90 3.15
N ASN A 155 15.66 9.87 3.23
CA ASN A 155 17.12 10.04 3.23
C ASN A 155 17.89 9.07 2.32
N THR A 156 17.20 8.38 1.41
CA THR A 156 17.84 7.44 0.49
C THR A 156 17.37 7.57 -0.95
N LEU A 157 18.14 6.97 -1.86
CA LEU A 157 17.81 6.71 -3.25
C LEU A 157 18.17 5.26 -3.60
N SER A 158 17.39 4.64 -4.46
CA SER A 158 17.59 3.28 -4.98
C SER A 158 17.83 3.32 -6.48
N TYR A 159 18.78 2.52 -6.95
CA TYR A 159 19.06 2.34 -8.39
C TYR A 159 19.15 0.86 -8.71
N LYS A 160 18.34 0.45 -9.68
CA LYS A 160 18.23 -0.94 -10.11
C LYS A 160 19.35 -1.28 -11.10
N PRO A 161 19.86 -2.52 -11.09
CA PRO A 161 20.82 -2.94 -12.10
C PRO A 161 20.15 -3.11 -13.47
N GLU A 162 20.81 -2.66 -14.55
CA GLU A 162 20.30 -2.86 -15.93
C GLU A 162 20.17 -4.34 -16.34
N ARG A 163 20.91 -5.24 -15.67
CA ARG A 163 20.98 -6.67 -16.00
C ARG A 163 21.08 -7.51 -14.74
N ALA A 164 20.55 -8.73 -14.79
CA ALA A 164 20.70 -9.70 -13.72
C ALA A 164 22.19 -9.96 -13.39
N GLY A 165 22.49 -10.01 -12.10
CA GLY A 165 23.86 -10.11 -11.59
C GLY A 165 24.60 -8.77 -11.47
N GLY A 166 23.98 -7.67 -11.92
CA GLY A 166 24.45 -6.32 -11.61
C GLY A 166 24.23 -5.93 -10.15
N VAL A 167 24.73 -4.74 -9.79
CA VAL A 167 24.67 -4.23 -8.42
C VAL A 167 23.43 -3.34 -8.25
N PHE A 168 22.59 -3.69 -7.28
CA PHE A 168 21.59 -2.76 -6.76
C PHE A 168 22.27 -1.74 -5.84
N ARG A 169 21.98 -0.45 -6.02
CA ARG A 169 22.58 0.61 -5.20
C ARG A 169 21.51 1.26 -4.35
N PHE A 170 21.69 1.20 -3.04
CA PHE A 170 20.91 1.94 -2.07
C PHE A 170 21.82 2.96 -1.41
N ILE A 171 21.64 4.23 -1.73
CA ILE A 171 22.55 5.31 -1.34
C ILE A 171 21.83 6.34 -0.48
N ALA A 172 22.56 7.00 0.42
CA ALA A 172 22.01 8.12 1.16
C ALA A 172 21.87 9.35 0.24
N SER A 173 20.71 9.98 0.25
CA SER A 173 20.46 11.26 -0.44
C SER A 173 20.83 12.48 0.40
N LYS A 174 20.90 12.30 1.72
CA LYS A 174 21.31 13.32 2.69
C LYS A 174 22.08 12.72 3.85
N THR A 175 22.64 13.57 4.71
CA THR A 175 23.38 13.11 5.89
C THR A 175 22.44 12.41 6.88
N ILE A 176 22.80 11.20 7.30
CA ILE A 176 22.08 10.44 8.32
C ILE A 176 22.93 10.45 9.60
N PRO A 177 22.44 11.03 10.72
CA PRO A 177 23.19 11.08 11.96
C PRO A 177 23.35 9.67 12.58
N PRO A 178 24.37 9.43 13.42
CA PRO A 178 24.48 8.17 14.17
C PRO A 178 23.21 7.89 14.98
N GLY A 179 22.65 6.69 14.84
CA GLY A 179 21.38 6.30 15.46
C GLY A 179 20.14 6.79 14.71
N GLY A 180 20.29 7.56 13.63
CA GLY A 180 19.19 7.95 12.75
C GLY A 180 18.67 6.76 11.93
N GLN A 181 17.36 6.74 11.68
CA GLN A 181 16.71 5.73 10.86
C GLN A 181 16.97 5.98 9.37
N ILE A 182 17.14 4.90 8.62
CA ILE A 182 17.22 4.91 7.15
C ILE A 182 15.80 4.81 6.61
N TYR A 183 15.38 5.80 5.83
CA TYR A 183 14.04 5.89 5.25
C TYR A 183 14.12 5.78 3.74
N ASN A 184 13.24 4.96 3.17
CA ASN A 184 12.97 4.85 1.74
C ASN A 184 11.58 5.42 1.43
N SER A 185 11.23 5.61 0.16
CA SER A 185 9.85 5.86 -0.25
C SER A 185 9.43 4.78 -1.24
N TYR A 186 8.27 4.19 -0.99
CA TYR A 186 7.70 3.11 -1.80
C TYR A 186 6.89 3.64 -2.99
N ASN A 187 6.60 4.94 -2.99
CA ASN A 187 5.91 5.64 -4.05
C ASN A 187 6.62 6.93 -4.48
N ARG A 188 7.95 6.91 -4.46
CA ARG A 188 8.79 8.07 -4.76
C ARG A 188 8.50 8.71 -6.13
N CYS A 189 7.86 8.01 -7.04
CA CYS A 189 7.68 8.45 -8.42
C CYS A 189 6.27 8.92 -8.74
N ASN A 190 5.41 9.10 -7.73
CA ASN A 190 4.13 9.75 -7.95
C ASN A 190 4.27 11.28 -8.12
N GLN A 191 3.20 11.92 -8.60
CA GLN A 191 3.15 13.37 -8.86
C GLN A 191 3.35 14.25 -7.61
N CYS A 192 3.07 13.72 -6.43
CA CYS A 192 3.24 14.43 -5.16
C CYS A 192 4.68 14.38 -4.64
N SER A 193 5.56 13.70 -5.35
CA SER A 193 6.96 13.61 -5.02
C SER A 193 7.76 14.78 -5.59
N ASN A 194 8.74 15.25 -4.82
CA ASN A 194 9.71 16.24 -5.26
C ASN A 194 10.83 15.64 -6.13
N VAL A 195 10.71 14.39 -6.56
CA VAL A 195 11.73 13.69 -7.34
C VAL A 195 11.49 13.93 -8.83
N PRO A 196 12.47 14.44 -9.58
CA PRO A 196 12.34 14.58 -11.03
C PRO A 196 12.00 13.25 -11.69
N GLU A 197 11.07 13.26 -12.64
CA GLU A 197 10.67 12.07 -13.40
C GLU A 197 11.87 11.35 -14.05
N SER A 198 12.91 12.10 -14.45
CA SER A 198 14.15 11.52 -15.00
C SER A 198 14.91 10.63 -14.02
N ASP A 199 14.69 10.81 -12.72
CA ASP A 199 15.32 10.05 -11.64
C ASP A 199 14.44 8.86 -11.19
N CYS A 200 13.27 8.69 -11.83
CA CYS A 200 12.34 7.59 -11.58
C CYS A 200 12.68 6.37 -12.41
N GLU A 201 13.68 5.62 -11.94
CA GLU A 201 14.05 4.33 -12.54
C GLU A 201 13.16 3.17 -12.07
N THR A 202 12.34 3.39 -11.04
CA THR A 202 11.53 2.40 -10.30
C THR A 202 10.04 2.57 -10.58
N TYR A 203 9.26 1.47 -10.60
CA TYR A 203 7.80 1.54 -10.71
C TYR A 203 7.18 1.80 -9.33
N SER A 204 7.51 2.95 -8.77
CA SER A 204 7.05 3.39 -7.44
C SER A 204 6.04 4.52 -7.61
N PHE A 205 4.95 4.26 -8.32
CA PHE A 205 3.90 5.23 -8.64
C PHE A 205 2.66 5.10 -7.74
N TYR A 206 2.72 4.22 -6.72
CA TYR A 206 1.60 3.96 -5.82
C TYR A 206 1.01 5.23 -5.19
N ARG A 207 -0.31 5.31 -5.14
CA ARG A 207 -1.03 6.35 -4.41
C ARG A 207 -1.24 5.92 -2.96
N THR A 208 -1.79 6.81 -2.13
CA THR A 208 -2.09 6.53 -0.71
C THR A 208 -2.98 5.29 -0.55
N PRO A 209 -4.07 5.11 -1.35
CA PRO A 209 -4.88 3.90 -1.29
C PRO A 209 -4.08 2.63 -1.61
N ASP A 210 -3.22 2.67 -2.63
CA ASP A 210 -2.38 1.53 -2.99
C ASP A 210 -1.39 1.15 -1.89
N LEU A 211 -0.83 2.14 -1.19
CA LEU A 211 0.06 1.85 -0.06
C LEU A 211 -0.67 1.14 1.07
N PHE A 212 -1.92 1.50 1.31
CA PHE A 212 -2.75 0.79 2.28
C PHE A 212 -3.04 -0.65 1.84
N VAL A 213 -3.33 -0.87 0.55
CA VAL A 213 -3.56 -2.21 -0.01
C VAL A 213 -2.32 -3.09 0.06
N HIS A 214 -1.18 -2.59 -0.42
CA HIS A 214 0.03 -3.39 -0.62
C HIS A 214 0.96 -3.45 0.59
N PHE A 215 0.84 -2.52 1.54
CA PHE A 215 1.73 -2.45 2.69
C PHE A 215 1.01 -2.35 4.04
N GLY A 216 -0.32 -2.16 4.05
CA GLY A 216 -1.12 -2.17 5.28
C GLY A 216 -0.93 -0.91 6.15
N PHE A 217 -0.53 0.23 5.57
CA PHE A 217 -0.40 1.49 6.29
C PHE A 217 -0.82 2.69 5.44
N VAL A 218 -1.15 3.80 6.12
CA VAL A 218 -1.27 5.12 5.50
C VAL A 218 0.02 5.89 5.74
N GLU A 219 0.59 6.42 4.68
CA GLU A 219 1.85 7.17 4.69
C GLU A 219 1.75 8.51 5.42
N ASP A 220 2.92 9.00 5.87
CA ASP A 220 3.08 10.40 6.28
C ASP A 220 2.99 11.31 5.04
N TYR A 221 2.73 12.60 5.25
CA TYR A 221 2.61 13.58 4.17
C TYR A 221 3.94 13.81 3.40
N PRO A 222 3.88 14.16 2.10
CA PRO A 222 2.68 14.28 1.28
C PRO A 222 2.04 12.93 0.93
N GLN A 223 0.72 12.96 0.78
CA GLN A 223 -0.12 11.85 0.36
C GLN A 223 -0.65 12.13 -1.05
N ASN A 224 -0.75 11.09 -1.89
CA ASN A 224 -1.40 11.18 -3.20
C ASN A 224 -2.77 10.50 -3.15
N TRP A 225 -3.84 11.19 -3.53
CA TRP A 225 -5.21 10.67 -3.50
C TRP A 225 -5.84 10.79 -4.88
N GLU A 226 -6.53 9.73 -5.30
CA GLU A 226 -7.34 9.70 -6.51
C GLU A 226 -8.74 9.21 -6.13
N PHE A 227 -9.75 9.85 -6.70
CA PHE A 227 -11.14 9.46 -6.56
C PHE A 227 -11.79 9.41 -7.93
N ASP A 228 -12.48 8.31 -8.17
CA ASP A 228 -13.36 8.07 -9.31
C ASP A 228 -14.82 7.94 -8.80
N PRO A 229 -15.64 8.99 -8.92
CA PRO A 229 -17.07 8.97 -8.57
C PRO A 229 -17.94 8.08 -9.45
N ALA A 230 -17.47 7.69 -10.64
CA ALA A 230 -18.17 6.78 -11.55
C ALA A 230 -17.60 5.36 -11.50
N HIS A 231 -16.73 5.06 -10.53
CA HIS A 231 -16.14 3.74 -10.40
C HIS A 231 -17.20 2.63 -10.37
N GLY A 232 -17.18 1.76 -11.39
CA GLY A 232 -18.12 0.66 -11.55
C GLY A 232 -19.41 0.99 -12.32
N ASP A 233 -19.62 2.22 -12.79
CA ASP A 233 -20.68 2.54 -13.75
C ASP A 233 -20.19 2.19 -15.16
N SER A 234 -20.73 1.12 -15.74
CA SER A 234 -20.27 0.59 -17.04
C SER A 234 -20.79 1.39 -18.25
N SER A 235 -21.22 2.64 -18.04
CA SER A 235 -21.69 3.48 -19.15
C SER A 235 -20.48 3.96 -19.94
N ASP A 236 -20.46 3.65 -21.24
CA ASP A 236 -19.46 4.08 -22.25
C ASP A 236 -19.44 5.61 -22.47
N ASP A 237 -19.89 6.41 -21.51
CA ASP A 237 -19.83 7.87 -21.56
C ASP A 237 -18.42 8.26 -21.08
N ASP A 238 -17.53 8.56 -22.04
CA ASP A 238 -16.11 8.96 -21.93
C ASP A 238 -15.86 10.26 -21.10
N ASP A 239 -16.68 10.57 -20.11
CA ASP A 239 -16.40 11.68 -19.20
C ASP A 239 -15.44 11.18 -18.11
N ASP A 240 -14.16 11.58 -18.18
CA ASP A 240 -13.18 11.38 -17.11
C ASP A 240 -13.73 12.02 -15.83
N THR A 241 -14.37 11.23 -14.95
CA THR A 241 -14.84 11.70 -13.64
C THR A 241 -13.77 11.59 -12.56
N GLU A 242 -12.64 10.97 -12.91
CA GLU A 242 -11.52 10.79 -12.01
C GLU A 242 -10.84 12.13 -11.74
N PHE A 243 -10.52 12.35 -10.47
CA PHE A 243 -9.71 13.49 -10.05
C PHE A 243 -8.71 13.04 -8.99
N ASP A 244 -7.52 13.62 -9.05
CA ASP A 244 -6.47 13.35 -8.10
C ASP A 244 -5.75 14.61 -7.62
N PHE A 245 -5.19 14.51 -6.42
CA PHE A 245 -4.55 15.65 -5.75
C PHE A 245 -3.53 15.19 -4.72
N CYS A 246 -2.60 16.10 -4.46
CA CYS A 246 -1.61 15.96 -3.42
C CYS A 246 -2.10 16.60 -2.13
N LEU A 247 -2.14 15.83 -1.06
CA LEU A 247 -2.44 16.33 0.27
C LEU A 247 -1.13 16.58 1.01
N HIS A 248 -0.88 17.82 1.38
CA HIS A 248 0.31 18.22 2.13
C HIS A 248 -0.09 18.72 3.52
N ARG A 249 0.87 18.63 4.44
CA ARG A 249 0.76 19.26 5.76
C ARG A 249 1.65 20.48 5.80
N ASP A 250 1.06 21.65 6.01
CA ASP A 250 1.83 22.88 6.15
C ASP A 250 2.73 22.80 7.39
N SER A 251 4.02 22.98 7.17
CA SER A 251 5.05 22.88 8.20
C SER A 251 4.91 23.89 9.35
N LYS A 252 4.20 25.02 9.13
CA LYS A 252 4.08 26.10 10.11
C LYS A 252 2.80 26.04 10.92
N SER A 253 1.67 25.88 10.25
CA SER A 253 0.33 25.83 10.84
C SER A 253 -0.08 24.42 11.26
N GLY A 254 0.51 23.40 10.64
CA GLY A 254 0.07 22.01 10.76
C GLY A 254 -1.24 21.72 10.03
N GLY A 255 -1.79 22.71 9.31
CA GLY A 255 -2.97 22.59 8.45
C GLY A 255 -2.74 21.63 7.28
N LEU A 256 -3.84 21.18 6.68
CA LEU A 256 -3.82 20.27 5.54
C LEU A 256 -4.32 21.00 4.31
N ASP A 257 -3.50 21.01 3.26
CA ASP A 257 -3.75 21.72 2.02
C ASP A 257 -3.75 20.73 0.87
N ALA A 258 -4.79 20.80 0.02
CA ALA A 258 -4.87 20.04 -1.22
C ALA A 258 -4.24 20.85 -2.35
N TYR A 259 -3.40 20.19 -3.14
CA TYR A 259 -2.71 20.73 -4.30
C TYR A 259 -3.13 19.93 -5.53
N TRP A 260 -3.57 20.64 -6.57
CA TRP A 260 -4.11 20.10 -7.81
C TRP A 260 -3.16 20.47 -8.96
N GLU A 261 -3.12 19.65 -10.01
CA GLU A 261 -2.55 20.10 -11.28
C GLU A 261 -3.50 21.11 -11.95
N GLU A 262 -2.97 22.04 -12.75
CA GLU A 262 -3.66 23.29 -13.15
C GLU A 262 -5.01 23.08 -13.88
N ASP A 263 -5.27 21.89 -14.43
CA ASP A 263 -6.46 21.57 -15.23
C ASP A 263 -7.47 20.62 -14.53
N ASP A 264 -7.23 20.18 -13.29
CA ASP A 264 -8.04 19.16 -12.58
C ASP A 264 -9.00 19.74 -11.52
N ALA A 265 -9.57 20.92 -11.79
CA ALA A 265 -10.44 21.59 -10.84
C ALA A 265 -11.77 20.84 -10.65
N LEU A 266 -12.10 20.53 -9.39
CA LEU A 266 -13.36 19.89 -8.99
C LEU A 266 -14.58 20.66 -9.48
N ASP A 267 -15.52 19.97 -10.13
CA ASP A 267 -16.77 20.59 -10.54
C ASP A 267 -17.84 20.55 -9.42
N ALA A 268 -19.02 21.11 -9.71
CA ALA A 268 -20.13 21.12 -8.75
C ALA A 268 -20.69 19.71 -8.44
N ARG A 269 -20.57 18.75 -9.37
CA ARG A 269 -20.96 17.34 -9.19
C ARG A 269 -19.98 16.66 -8.26
N ASP A 270 -18.68 16.85 -8.42
CA ASP A 270 -17.63 16.28 -7.59
C ASP A 270 -17.72 16.79 -6.15
N LEU A 271 -17.90 18.09 -5.96
CA LEU A 271 -18.10 18.68 -4.64
C LEU A 271 -19.33 18.13 -3.92
N LYS A 272 -20.42 17.93 -4.67
CA LYS A 272 -21.64 17.34 -4.12
C LYS A 272 -21.41 15.89 -3.70
N TRP A 273 -20.65 15.13 -4.50
CA TRP A 273 -20.29 13.76 -4.18
C TRP A 273 -19.35 13.68 -2.97
N LEU A 274 -18.27 14.47 -2.93
CA LEU A 274 -17.34 14.56 -1.80
C LEU A 274 -18.07 14.90 -0.50
N ARG A 275 -18.98 15.88 -0.53
CA ARG A 275 -19.82 16.23 0.63
C ARG A 275 -20.73 15.09 1.07
N LYS A 276 -21.29 14.32 0.14
CA LYS A 276 -22.09 13.12 0.46
C LYS A 276 -21.21 12.08 1.17
N GLN A 277 -20.02 11.80 0.66
CA GLN A 277 -19.11 10.82 1.24
C GLN A 277 -18.56 11.27 2.60
N LEU A 278 -18.19 12.55 2.76
CA LEU A 278 -17.76 13.11 4.05
C LEU A 278 -18.85 12.94 5.12
N ASN A 279 -20.10 13.26 4.80
CA ASN A 279 -21.23 13.07 5.72
C ASN A 279 -21.43 11.60 6.10
N ARG A 280 -21.25 10.66 5.16
CA ARG A 280 -21.33 9.23 5.42
C ARG A 280 -20.24 8.78 6.39
N LEU A 281 -18.99 9.16 6.14
CA LEU A 281 -17.83 8.84 6.98
C LEU A 281 -17.95 9.45 8.39
N GLN A 282 -18.48 10.67 8.50
CA GLN A 282 -18.74 11.32 9.80
C GLN A 282 -19.83 10.60 10.60
N ARG A 283 -20.91 10.15 9.95
CA ARG A 283 -21.94 9.34 10.63
C ARG A 283 -21.36 8.03 11.14
N LEU A 284 -20.56 7.35 10.33
CA LEU A 284 -19.89 6.12 10.72
C LEU A 284 -18.98 6.33 11.94
N SER A 285 -18.26 7.46 12.00
CA SER A 285 -17.44 7.82 13.17
C SER A 285 -18.24 7.98 14.45
N ASN A 286 -19.52 8.39 14.37
CA ASN A 286 -20.38 8.49 15.55
C ASN A 286 -20.82 7.12 16.10
N GLU A 287 -20.71 6.07 15.28
CA GLU A 287 -21.04 4.69 15.63
C GLU A 287 -19.82 3.88 16.09
N LYS A 288 -18.62 4.49 16.09
CA LYS A 288 -17.33 3.82 16.34
C LYS A 288 -17.32 2.95 17.59
N ASP A 289 -17.70 3.49 18.75
CA ASP A 289 -17.66 2.76 20.02
C ASP A 289 -18.58 1.52 20.02
N MET A 290 -19.80 1.69 19.47
CA MET A 290 -20.77 0.59 19.35
C MET A 290 -20.29 -0.49 18.38
N LEU A 291 -19.73 -0.09 17.23
CA LEU A 291 -19.17 -1.00 16.24
C LEU A 291 -17.95 -1.75 16.80
N GLU A 292 -17.13 -1.09 17.63
CA GLU A 292 -15.99 -1.72 18.29
C GLU A 292 -16.43 -2.91 19.15
N GLU A 293 -17.43 -2.72 20.00
CA GLU A 293 -17.96 -3.76 20.89
C GLU A 293 -18.52 -4.97 20.13
N GLN A 294 -19.12 -4.70 18.96
CA GLN A 294 -19.75 -5.71 18.12
C GLN A 294 -18.74 -6.49 17.28
N LEU A 295 -17.82 -5.79 16.63
CA LEU A 295 -17.00 -6.33 15.56
C LEU A 295 -15.61 -6.76 16.01
N VAL A 296 -15.07 -6.23 17.11
CA VAL A 296 -13.70 -6.51 17.54
C VAL A 296 -13.66 -7.69 18.53
N GLN A 297 -12.64 -8.53 18.37
CA GLN A 297 -12.34 -9.62 19.29
C GLN A 297 -12.10 -9.10 20.71
N LYS A 298 -12.76 -9.72 21.70
CA LYS A 298 -12.48 -9.41 23.12
C LYS A 298 -11.15 -10.03 23.52
N LEU A 299 -10.33 -9.28 24.25
CA LEU A 299 -8.98 -9.66 24.68
C LEU A 299 -8.91 -10.84 25.67
N ASP A 300 -10.04 -11.52 25.95
CA ASP A 300 -10.17 -12.54 27.00
C ASP A 300 -9.53 -13.91 26.64
N GLY A 301 -8.55 -13.93 25.75
CA GLY A 301 -7.50 -14.95 25.73
C GLY A 301 -7.73 -16.19 24.85
N ILE A 302 -8.74 -16.21 23.99
CA ILE A 302 -8.89 -17.25 22.96
C ILE A 302 -8.79 -16.59 21.60
N HIS A 303 -7.59 -16.63 21.00
CA HIS A 303 -7.42 -16.40 19.57
C HIS A 303 -8.06 -17.56 18.82
N ASP A 304 -9.36 -17.48 18.59
CA ASP A 304 -10.01 -18.40 17.67
C ASP A 304 -9.74 -17.89 16.26
N ALA A 305 -8.94 -18.64 15.48
CA ALA A 305 -8.73 -18.36 14.06
C ALA A 305 -10.04 -18.45 13.25
N LYS A 306 -11.12 -18.97 13.85
CA LYS A 306 -12.50 -18.97 13.34
C LYS A 306 -13.39 -17.91 13.99
N SER A 307 -12.82 -16.89 14.64
CA SER A 307 -13.63 -15.84 15.23
C SER A 307 -14.40 -15.10 14.14
N ASP A 308 -15.72 -14.99 14.30
CA ASP A 308 -16.62 -14.13 13.51
C ASP A 308 -16.39 -12.63 13.82
N ARG A 309 -15.15 -12.23 14.11
CA ARG A 309 -14.79 -10.88 14.57
C ARG A 309 -13.39 -10.49 14.09
N MET A 310 -13.20 -9.21 13.82
CA MET A 310 -11.94 -8.66 13.36
C MET A 310 -10.93 -8.50 14.50
N THR A 311 -9.65 -8.54 14.15
CA THR A 311 -8.57 -8.30 15.11
C THR A 311 -8.49 -6.82 15.50
N ARG A 312 -7.81 -6.52 16.61
CA ARG A 312 -7.52 -5.14 17.02
C ARG A 312 -6.71 -4.38 15.96
N TRP A 313 -5.76 -5.07 15.32
CA TRP A 313 -4.93 -4.49 14.27
C TRP A 313 -5.74 -4.09 13.04
N GLU A 314 -6.65 -4.96 12.58
CA GLU A 314 -7.57 -4.68 11.48
C GLU A 314 -8.42 -3.44 11.79
N TRP A 315 -9.04 -3.41 12.98
CA TRP A 315 -9.83 -2.26 13.44
C TRP A 315 -9.05 -0.95 13.42
N GLU A 316 -7.87 -0.93 14.04
CA GLU A 316 -7.02 0.26 14.10
C GLU A 316 -6.55 0.71 12.70
N SER A 317 -6.20 -0.24 11.83
CA SER A 317 -5.78 0.04 10.46
C SER A 317 -6.92 0.66 9.63
N ILE A 318 -8.14 0.12 9.74
CA ILE A 318 -9.33 0.64 9.07
C ILE A 318 -9.63 2.06 9.54
N TRP A 319 -9.59 2.33 10.85
CA TRP A 319 -9.86 3.68 11.36
C TRP A 319 -8.76 4.68 11.01
N ARG A 320 -7.50 4.25 10.96
CA ARG A 320 -6.41 5.11 10.49
C ARG A 320 -6.59 5.49 9.02
N TYR A 321 -7.05 4.54 8.19
CA TYR A 321 -7.39 4.80 6.80
C TYR A 321 -8.61 5.72 6.67
N HIS A 322 -9.68 5.46 7.44
CA HIS A 322 -10.87 6.32 7.52
C HIS A 322 -10.51 7.77 7.87
N GLU A 323 -9.69 7.99 8.90
CA GLU A 323 -9.27 9.32 9.32
C GLU A 323 -8.50 10.05 8.21
N ALA A 324 -7.59 9.35 7.54
CA ALA A 324 -6.86 9.90 6.40
C ALA A 324 -7.80 10.27 5.23
N LEU A 325 -8.78 9.41 4.94
CA LEU A 325 -9.78 9.65 3.91
C LEU A 325 -10.64 10.89 4.22
N VAL A 326 -11.10 11.01 5.47
CA VAL A 326 -11.85 12.18 5.94
C VAL A 326 -11.03 13.45 5.79
N HIS A 327 -9.74 13.41 6.13
CA HIS A 327 -8.84 14.54 5.97
C HIS A 327 -8.64 14.93 4.50
N ALA A 328 -8.43 13.96 3.62
CA ALA A 328 -8.27 14.18 2.18
C ALA A 328 -9.53 14.81 1.57
N ILE A 329 -10.70 14.22 1.81
CA ILE A 329 -11.98 14.73 1.31
C ILE A 329 -12.26 16.14 1.85
N ASN A 330 -11.99 16.38 3.14
CA ASN A 330 -12.24 17.69 3.74
C ASN A 330 -11.30 18.77 3.18
N ALA A 331 -10.03 18.45 2.94
CA ALA A 331 -9.07 19.36 2.31
C ALA A 331 -9.48 19.69 0.87
N ALA A 332 -9.89 18.68 0.09
CA ALA A 332 -10.38 18.85 -1.27
C ALA A 332 -11.60 19.80 -1.35
N ILE A 333 -12.58 19.62 -0.47
CA ILE A 333 -13.76 20.53 -0.39
C ILE A 333 -13.36 21.95 0.02
N SER A 334 -12.37 22.09 0.90
CA SER A 334 -11.94 23.38 1.43
C SER A 334 -11.21 24.22 0.37
N PHE A 335 -10.41 23.58 -0.48
CA PHE A 335 -9.70 24.23 -1.58
C PHE A 335 -10.62 25.07 -2.47
N VAL A 336 -11.71 24.48 -2.98
CA VAL A 336 -12.67 25.21 -3.84
C VAL A 336 -13.37 26.34 -3.09
N SER A 337 -13.64 26.16 -1.79
CA SER A 337 -14.30 27.19 -0.99
C SER A 337 -13.45 28.46 -0.82
N ASP A 338 -12.13 28.34 -0.95
CA ASP A 338 -11.20 29.47 -0.89
C ASP A 338 -10.97 30.08 -2.28
N GLU A 339 -11.02 29.31 -3.37
CA GLU A 339 -11.01 29.85 -4.74
C GLU A 339 -12.25 30.71 -5.04
N ASP A 340 -13.46 30.22 -4.72
CA ASP A 340 -14.72 30.96 -4.87
C ASP A 340 -14.71 32.32 -4.13
N ARG A 341 -13.96 32.42 -3.02
CA ARG A 341 -13.81 33.67 -2.26
C ARG A 341 -12.85 34.64 -2.92
N ASN A 342 -11.77 34.14 -3.52
CA ASN A 342 -10.76 34.96 -4.16
C ASN A 342 -11.21 35.48 -5.53
N GLU A 343 -12.05 34.74 -6.27
CA GLU A 343 -12.67 35.25 -7.51
C GLU A 343 -13.71 36.35 -7.26
N GLY A 344 -14.33 36.38 -6.08
CA GLY A 344 -15.29 37.42 -5.68
C GLY A 344 -14.67 38.76 -5.23
N GLU A 345 -13.34 38.83 -5.10
CA GLU A 345 -12.59 40.02 -4.66
C GLU A 345 -11.78 40.71 -5.78
N LEU A 346 -11.86 40.21 -7.02
CA LEU A 346 -11.31 40.84 -8.24
C LEU A 346 -12.40 41.58 -9.03
#